data_AF-A0A2T4BUD4-F1
#
_entry.id   AF-A0A2T4BUD4-F1
#
_cell.length_a   1.000
_cell.length_b   1.000
_cell.length_c   1.000
_cell.angle_alpha   90.00
_cell.angle_beta   90.00
_cell.angle_gamma   90.00
#
_symmetry.space_group_name_H-M   'P 1'
#
loop_
_entity.id
_entity.type
_entity.pdbx_description
1 polymer ?
#
loop_
_entity_poly.entity_id
_entity_poly.type
_entity_poly.pdbx_seq_one_letter_code
_entity_poly.pdbx_strand_id
1 'polypeptide(L)'
;MPGHTFNIWTVPLEAALTAVVRLICAEARSSSLRRGFRAHLASLLGYNFFDMSYEGDYEEIIGNEVPLSESELLEIESAVAKIKAWEMRDCEEWIKENLIKMVSCSMTGDQLPWKE
;
A
#
# COMPACT_ATOMS: atom_id res chain seq x y z
N MET A 1 -5.69 -35.78 16.04
CA MET A 1 -4.86 -34.55 16.07
C MET A 1 -5.63 -33.52 16.88
N PRO A 2 -5.04 -32.90 17.91
CA PRO A 2 -5.78 -31.93 18.72
C PRO A 2 -6.12 -30.72 17.84
N GLY A 3 -7.40 -30.34 17.83
CA GLY A 3 -7.94 -29.27 17.02
C GLY A 3 -7.40 -27.91 17.47
N HIS A 4 -6.42 -27.39 16.76
CA HIS A 4 -6.07 -25.98 16.86
C HIS A 4 -7.14 -25.17 16.13
N THR A 5 -8.06 -24.59 16.88
CA THR A 5 -8.86 -23.46 16.42
C THR A 5 -7.91 -22.26 16.29
N PHE A 6 -7.46 -21.99 15.06
CA PHE A 6 -6.81 -20.73 14.76
C PHE A 6 -7.88 -19.64 14.85
N ASN A 7 -7.79 -18.77 15.85
CA ASN A 7 -8.55 -17.54 15.86
C ASN A 7 -7.93 -16.63 14.79
N ILE A 8 -8.47 -16.71 13.57
CA ILE A 8 -8.11 -15.79 12.48
C ILE A 8 -8.79 -14.46 12.81
N TRP A 9 -7.99 -13.49 13.23
CA TRP A 9 -8.44 -12.12 13.41
C TRP A 9 -8.32 -11.39 12.08
N THR A 10 -9.45 -11.08 11.47
CA THR A 10 -9.49 -10.19 10.31
C THR A 10 -9.40 -8.75 10.79
N VAL A 11 -8.43 -8.00 10.28
CA VAL A 11 -8.32 -6.56 10.52
C VAL A 11 -8.79 -5.79 9.28
N PRO A 12 -9.45 -4.63 9.45
CA PRO A 12 -9.76 -3.77 8.33
C PRO A 12 -8.49 -3.32 7.59
N LEU A 13 -8.57 -3.17 6.27
CA LEU A 13 -7.42 -2.85 5.42
C LEU A 13 -6.81 -1.50 5.79
N GLU A 14 -7.64 -0.51 6.08
CA GLU A 14 -7.24 0.84 6.51
C GLU A 14 -6.41 0.79 7.80
N ALA A 15 -6.80 -0.06 8.76
CA ALA A 15 -6.07 -0.25 10.00
C ALA A 15 -4.71 -0.94 9.76
N ALA A 16 -4.68 -1.96 8.90
CA ALA A 16 -3.47 -2.67 8.53
C ALA A 16 -2.45 -1.74 7.83
N LEU A 17 -2.87 -1.01 6.80
CA LEU A 17 -2.00 -0.09 6.07
C LEU A 17 -1.48 1.04 6.98
N THR A 18 -2.34 1.57 7.83
CA THR A 18 -1.96 2.60 8.83
C THR A 18 -0.90 2.09 9.79
N ALA A 19 -1.03 0.85 10.28
CA ALA A 19 -0.04 0.22 11.14
C ALA A 19 1.31 0.04 10.42
N VAL A 20 1.29 -0.42 9.16
CA VAL A 20 2.52 -0.58 8.37
C VAL A 20 3.23 0.75 8.13
N VAL A 21 2.49 1.82 7.77
CA VAL A 21 3.08 3.16 7.58
C VAL A 21 3.74 3.67 8.86
N ARG A 22 3.11 3.47 10.02
CA ARG A 22 3.72 3.82 11.31
C ARG A 22 5.02 3.07 11.57
N LEU A 23 5.05 1.76 11.29
CA LEU A 23 6.26 0.95 11.45
C LEU A 23 7.37 1.45 10.53
N ILE A 24 7.05 1.80 9.27
CA ILE A 24 8.02 2.41 8.35
C ILE A 24 8.60 3.70 8.94
N CYS A 25 7.75 4.57 9.49
CA CYS A 25 8.17 5.85 10.05
C CYS A 25 8.92 5.74 11.39
N ALA A 26 8.66 4.69 12.16
CA ALA A 26 9.35 4.44 13.43
C ALA A 26 10.77 3.89 13.24
N GLU A 27 11.07 3.35 12.06
CA GLU A 27 12.34 2.72 11.72
C GLU A 27 13.30 3.68 11.02
N ALA A 28 14.59 3.56 11.32
CA ALA A 28 15.64 4.35 10.69
C ALA A 28 15.77 4.03 9.20
N ARG A 29 16.29 4.99 8.42
CA ARG A 29 16.45 4.82 6.95
C ARG A 29 17.35 3.63 6.57
N SER A 30 18.38 3.35 7.38
CA SER A 30 19.30 2.22 7.19
C SER A 30 18.75 0.87 7.66
N SER A 31 17.59 0.85 8.34
CA SER A 31 16.99 -0.36 8.88
C SER A 31 16.55 -1.31 7.76
N SER A 32 16.97 -2.57 7.86
CA SER A 32 16.47 -3.63 6.98
C SER A 32 14.98 -3.89 7.19
N LEU A 33 14.47 -3.69 8.42
CA LEU A 33 13.04 -3.81 8.75
C LEU A 33 12.22 -2.77 7.99
N ARG A 34 12.69 -1.52 7.90
CA ARG A 34 12.03 -0.49 7.10
C ARG A 34 11.87 -0.92 5.65
N ARG A 35 12.92 -1.49 5.05
CA ARG A 35 12.86 -2.01 3.67
C ARG A 35 11.83 -3.13 3.54
N GLY A 36 11.79 -4.05 4.50
CA GLY A 36 10.78 -5.11 4.56
C GLY A 36 9.36 -4.57 4.64
N PHE A 37 9.09 -3.63 5.55
CA PHE A 37 7.76 -3.01 5.65
C PHE A 37 7.36 -2.23 4.40
N ARG A 38 8.31 -1.59 3.70
CA ARG A 38 8.03 -0.94 2.41
C ARG A 38 7.63 -1.96 1.33
N ALA A 39 8.31 -3.10 1.27
CA ALA A 39 7.93 -4.17 0.35
C ALA A 39 6.53 -4.71 0.68
N HIS A 40 6.24 -4.95 1.97
CA HIS A 40 4.90 -5.37 2.40
C HIS A 40 3.83 -4.32 2.09
N LEU A 41 4.14 -3.03 2.28
CA LEU A 41 3.22 -1.95 1.91
C LEU A 41 2.93 -1.96 0.42
N ALA A 42 3.96 -2.10 -0.42
CA ALA A 42 3.78 -2.19 -1.87
C ALA A 42 2.90 -3.38 -2.27
N SER A 43 3.16 -4.57 -1.71
CA SER A 43 2.31 -5.75 -1.96
C SER A 43 0.88 -5.55 -1.49
N LEU A 44 0.66 -4.98 -0.30
CA LEU A 44 -0.68 -4.72 0.21
C LEU A 44 -1.43 -3.72 -0.68
N LEU A 45 -0.75 -2.69 -1.20
CA LEU A 45 -1.38 -1.75 -2.12
C LEU A 45 -1.72 -2.43 -3.46
N GLY A 46 -0.77 -3.16 -4.05
CA GLY A 46 -0.96 -3.92 -5.29
C GLY A 46 -2.18 -4.84 -5.22
N TYR A 47 -2.15 -5.81 -4.29
CA TYR A 47 -3.18 -6.85 -4.19
C TYR A 47 -4.57 -6.36 -3.78
N ASN A 48 -4.70 -5.18 -3.15
CA ASN A 48 -6.00 -4.70 -2.69
C ASN A 48 -6.62 -3.62 -3.58
N PHE A 49 -5.81 -2.90 -4.36
CA PHE A 49 -6.29 -1.78 -5.15
C PHE A 49 -6.23 -1.98 -6.66
N PHE A 50 -5.31 -2.82 -7.13
CA PHE A 50 -5.10 -3.06 -8.55
C PHE A 50 -5.39 -4.51 -8.89
N ASP A 51 -5.80 -4.75 -10.13
CA ASP A 51 -5.88 -6.12 -10.59
C ASP A 51 -4.46 -6.67 -10.71
N MET A 52 -4.14 -7.72 -9.97
CA MET A 52 -2.85 -8.42 -10.03
C MET A 52 -3.01 -9.80 -10.66
N SER A 53 -4.14 -10.07 -11.34
CA SER A 53 -4.45 -11.37 -11.94
C SER A 53 -3.48 -11.79 -13.05
N TYR A 54 -2.71 -10.85 -13.59
CA TYR A 54 -1.62 -11.09 -14.54
C TYR A 54 -0.30 -11.53 -13.88
N GLU A 55 -0.19 -11.56 -12.54
CA GLU A 55 1.00 -12.11 -11.86
C GLU A 55 1.16 -13.62 -12.15
N GLY A 56 1.89 -13.95 -13.21
CA GLY A 56 2.13 -15.32 -13.65
C GLY A 56 2.09 -15.50 -15.17
N ASP A 57 1.37 -14.60 -15.86
CA ASP A 57 1.54 -14.40 -17.29
C ASP A 57 2.75 -13.47 -17.47
N TYR A 58 3.68 -13.85 -18.36
CA TYR A 58 4.85 -13.04 -18.66
C TYR A 58 4.42 -11.79 -19.43
N GLU A 59 3.76 -10.84 -18.78
CA GLU A 59 3.56 -9.52 -19.33
C GLU A 59 4.90 -8.79 -19.35
N GLU A 60 5.21 -8.20 -20.50
CA GLU A 60 6.39 -7.37 -20.64
C GLU A 60 6.22 -6.15 -19.73
N ILE A 61 7.14 -5.97 -18.78
CA ILE A 61 7.14 -4.79 -17.92
C ILE A 61 7.43 -3.58 -18.82
N ILE A 62 6.37 -2.90 -19.24
CA ILE A 62 6.46 -1.71 -20.05
C ILE A 62 6.99 -0.59 -19.13
N GLY A 63 8.11 0.03 -19.50
CA GLY A 63 8.74 1.05 -18.67
C GLY A 63 7.84 2.27 -18.45
N ASN A 64 8.14 3.07 -17.42
CA ASN A 64 7.39 4.27 -17.01
C ASN A 64 7.22 5.36 -18.11
N GLU A 65 7.92 5.23 -19.23
CA GLU A 65 7.80 6.12 -20.39
C GLU A 65 6.53 5.86 -21.21
N VAL A 66 5.88 4.71 -21.00
CA VAL A 66 4.62 4.39 -21.65
C VAL A 66 3.48 5.04 -20.85
N PRO A 67 2.64 5.86 -21.50
CA PRO A 67 1.52 6.50 -20.83
C PRO A 67 0.51 5.45 -20.37
N LEU A 68 -0.08 5.69 -19.20
CA LEU A 68 -1.16 4.86 -18.66
C LEU A 68 -2.34 4.83 -19.62
N SER A 69 -2.89 3.63 -19.82
CA SER A 69 -4.15 3.40 -20.50
C SER A 69 -5.33 3.97 -19.71
N GLU A 70 -6.48 4.14 -20.39
CA GLU A 70 -7.71 4.60 -19.75
C GLU A 70 -8.18 3.65 -18.62
N SER A 71 -8.00 2.35 -18.80
CA SER A 71 -8.31 1.35 -17.75
C SER A 71 -7.45 1.53 -16.51
N GLU A 72 -6.14 1.73 -16.68
CA GLU A 72 -5.22 1.97 -15.55
C GLU A 72 -5.58 3.26 -14.80
N LEU A 73 -5.95 4.32 -15.53
CA LEU A 73 -6.39 5.58 -14.91
C LEU A 73 -7.67 5.38 -14.09
N LEU A 74 -8.64 4.63 -14.62
CA LEU A 74 -9.89 4.31 -13.90
C LEU A 74 -9.64 3.45 -12.66
N GLU A 75 -8.69 2.51 -12.71
CA GLU A 75 -8.29 1.73 -11.54
C GLU A 75 -7.66 2.61 -10.45
N ILE A 76 -6.77 3.53 -10.84
CA ILE A 76 -6.19 4.51 -9.92
C ILE A 76 -7.29 5.39 -9.31
N GLU A 77 -8.23 5.91 -10.10
CA GLU A 77 -9.34 6.73 -9.61
C GLU A 77 -10.22 5.96 -8.61
N SER A 78 -10.52 4.70 -8.90
CA SER A 78 -11.26 3.80 -8.00
C SER A 78 -10.50 3.57 -6.69
N ALA A 79 -9.20 3.30 -6.75
CA ALA A 79 -8.35 3.13 -5.58
C ALA A 79 -8.33 4.40 -4.70
N VAL A 80 -8.18 5.57 -5.33
CA VAL A 80 -8.22 6.87 -4.64
C VAL A 80 -9.57 7.11 -3.99
N ALA A 81 -10.68 6.81 -4.68
CA ALA A 81 -12.03 6.96 -4.13
C ALA A 81 -12.25 6.06 -2.90
N LYS A 82 -11.77 4.81 -2.96
CA LYS A 82 -11.82 3.87 -1.82
C LYS A 82 -11.07 4.42 -0.60
N ILE A 83 -9.84 4.92 -0.78
CA ILE A 83 -9.04 5.46 0.32
C ILE A 83 -9.66 6.75 0.88
N LYS A 84 -10.21 7.62 0.03
CA LYS A 84 -10.88 8.86 0.47
C LYS A 84 -12.09 8.59 1.38
N ALA A 85 -12.77 7.46 1.19
CA ALA A 85 -13.92 7.07 1.99
C ALA A 85 -13.56 6.56 3.39
N TRP A 86 -12.27 6.36 3.70
CA TRP A 86 -11.85 5.89 5.02
C TRP A 86 -11.99 6.96 6.09
N GLU A 87 -12.54 6.55 7.23
CA GLU A 87 -12.56 7.34 8.46
C GLU A 87 -11.25 7.12 9.21
N MET A 88 -10.44 8.17 9.30
CA MET A 88 -9.17 8.15 10.04
C MET A 88 -9.28 9.03 11.28
N ARG A 89 -8.41 8.78 12.26
CA ARG A 89 -8.22 9.74 13.36
C ARG A 89 -7.49 10.98 12.83
N ASP A 90 -7.73 12.14 13.44
CA ASP A 90 -7.10 13.41 13.03
C ASP A 90 -5.56 13.31 12.90
N CYS A 91 -4.90 12.56 13.78
CA CYS A 91 -3.45 12.36 13.75
C CYS A 91 -2.95 11.38 12.68
N GLU A 92 -3.87 10.75 11.94
CA GLU A 92 -3.62 9.77 10.88
C GLU A 92 -4.04 10.26 9.50
N GLU A 93 -4.68 11.43 9.39
CA GLU A 93 -5.12 11.98 8.10
C GLU A 93 -3.96 12.16 7.11
N TRP A 94 -2.77 12.53 7.59
CA TRP A 94 -1.56 12.59 6.76
C TRP A 94 -1.21 11.23 6.14
N ILE A 95 -1.50 10.10 6.81
CA ILE A 95 -1.25 8.75 6.28
C ILE A 95 -2.17 8.50 5.10
N LYS A 96 -3.46 8.88 5.22
CA LYS A 96 -4.44 8.78 4.15
C LYS A 96 -3.99 9.56 2.92
N GLU A 97 -3.54 10.80 3.11
CA GLU A 97 -3.02 11.64 2.02
C GLU A 97 -1.80 11.02 1.33
N ASN A 98 -0.88 10.43 2.10
CA ASN A 98 0.30 9.78 1.55
C ASN A 98 -0.05 8.47 0.82
N LEU A 99 -1.00 7.69 1.31
CA LEU A 99 -1.50 6.49 0.64
C LEU A 99 -2.16 6.85 -0.71
N ILE A 100 -2.97 7.91 -0.75
CA ILE A 100 -3.53 8.45 -2.00
C ILE A 100 -2.41 8.77 -3.00
N LYS A 101 -1.36 9.45 -2.56
CA LYS A 101 -0.24 9.80 -3.45
C LYS A 101 0.53 8.57 -3.94
N MET A 102 0.69 7.54 -3.10
CA MET A 102 1.35 6.30 -3.49
C MET A 102 0.54 5.51 -4.50
N VAL A 103 -0.78 5.34 -4.29
CA VAL A 103 -1.62 4.63 -5.27
C VAL A 103 -1.81 5.42 -6.57
N SER A 104 -1.68 6.74 -6.52
CA SER A 104 -1.73 7.58 -7.72
C SER A 104 -0.38 7.73 -8.42
N CYS A 105 0.65 6.96 -8.00
CA CYS A 105 2.03 7.05 -8.51
C CYS A 105 2.66 8.46 -8.45
N SER A 106 2.13 9.37 -7.62
CA SER A 106 2.66 10.73 -7.44
C SER A 106 3.72 10.80 -6.33
N MET A 107 3.87 9.72 -5.56
CA MET A 107 4.87 9.57 -4.52
C MET A 107 5.35 8.13 -4.41
N THR A 108 6.63 7.94 -4.12
CA THR A 108 7.21 6.63 -3.80
C THR A 108 7.28 6.43 -2.28
N GLY A 109 7.32 5.17 -1.83
CA GLY A 109 7.47 4.86 -0.41
C GLY A 109 8.78 5.33 0.23
N ASP A 110 9.76 5.81 -0.56
CA ASP A 110 10.99 6.42 -0.03
C ASP A 110 10.76 7.82 0.55
N GLN A 111 9.67 8.48 0.14
CA GLN A 111 9.32 9.82 0.58
C GLN A 111 8.52 9.82 1.89
N LEU A 112 8.11 8.65 2.40
CA LEU A 112 7.50 8.53 3.72
C LEU A 112 8.50 8.94 4.82
N PRO A 113 8.07 9.63 5.89
CA PRO A 113 8.92 10.02 7.01
C PRO A 113 9.66 8.83 7.64
N TRP A 114 10.75 9.11 8.36
CA TRP A 114 11.51 8.11 9.11
C TRP A 114 12.05 8.72 10.40
N LYS A 115 12.35 7.85 11.36
CA LYS A 115 13.04 8.21 12.59
C LYS A 115 14.51 8.49 12.28
N GLU A 116 15.04 9.59 12.79
CA GLU A 116 16.47 9.93 12.71
C GLU A 116 17.36 8.89 13.39
#